data_AF-A0AB36T1R7-F1
#
_entry.id   AF-A0AB36T1R7-F1
#
_cell.length_a   1.000
_cell.length_b   1.000
_cell.length_c   1.000
_cell.angle_alpha   90.00
_cell.angle_beta   90.00
_cell.angle_gamma   90.00
#
_symmetry.space_group_name_H-M   'P 1'
#
loop_
_entity.id
_entity.type
_entity.pdbx_description
1 polymer ?
#
loop_
_entity_poly.entity_id
_entity_poly.type
_entity_poly.pdbx_seq_one_letter_code
_entity_poly.pdbx_strand_id
1 'polypeptide(L)'
;MIRQLKKVRKRTTISTVIMLLLTVILVGNSTWYISHSFSSEFFQFPMPLDSKLIKDYEADEKNWIELANGGYWEVVANRVIETKQSKAEVISFYQKKGKLKYPNSNEAGVEIQLYFLDDSTVVETEKGNYYRDKIGDTRYVSEYAIEDIKKEKQPSDPEMITYVIQVHTQFDYWYKLD
;
A
#
# COMPACT_ATOMS: atom_id res chain seq x y z
N MET A 1 -0.86 47.23 -34.22
CA MET A 1 -0.39 46.90 -32.85
C MET A 1 -1.30 45.89 -32.12
N ILE A 2 -2.62 46.15 -32.01
CA ILE A 2 -3.58 45.31 -31.23
C ILE A 2 -3.69 43.85 -31.72
N ARG A 3 -3.67 43.59 -33.04
CA ARG A 3 -3.73 42.23 -33.61
C ARG A 3 -2.51 41.37 -33.27
N GLN A 4 -1.31 41.97 -33.26
CA GLN A 4 -0.07 41.28 -32.92
C GLN A 4 -0.04 40.93 -31.42
N LEU A 5 -0.47 41.85 -30.55
CA LEU A 5 -0.62 41.60 -29.10
C LEU A 5 -1.61 40.47 -28.81
N LYS A 6 -2.77 40.42 -29.50
CA LYS A 6 -3.73 39.30 -29.37
C LYS A 6 -3.14 37.96 -29.83
N LYS A 7 -2.33 37.95 -30.89
CA LYS A 7 -1.66 36.74 -31.41
C LYS A 7 -0.59 36.22 -30.46
N VAL A 8 0.21 37.12 -29.87
CA VAL A 8 1.22 36.77 -28.84
C VAL A 8 0.53 36.23 -27.60
N ARG A 9 -0.49 36.92 -27.06
CA ARG A 9 -1.24 36.48 -25.88
C ARG A 9 -1.88 35.09 -26.09
N LYS A 10 -2.48 34.84 -27.26
CA LYS A 10 -3.06 33.53 -27.61
C LYS A 10 -1.99 32.43 -27.66
N ARG A 11 -0.80 32.71 -28.22
CA ARG A 11 0.33 31.76 -28.23
C ARG A 11 0.83 31.47 -26.82
N THR A 12 1.01 32.50 -26.00
CA THR A 12 1.43 32.33 -24.60
C THR A 12 0.43 31.49 -23.82
N THR A 13 -0.87 31.76 -23.94
CA THR A 13 -1.90 30.95 -23.27
C THR A 13 -1.87 29.49 -23.72
N ILE A 14 -1.75 29.23 -25.03
CA ILE A 14 -1.66 27.85 -25.55
C ILE A 14 -0.40 27.15 -25.00
N SER A 15 0.76 27.81 -25.03
CA SER A 15 2.00 27.24 -24.48
C SER A 15 1.90 26.95 -22.99
N THR A 16 1.29 27.84 -22.20
CA THR A 16 1.07 27.61 -20.76
C THR A 16 0.17 26.41 -20.52
N VAL A 17 -0.92 26.27 -21.27
CA VAL A 17 -1.83 25.11 -21.15
C VAL A 17 -1.13 23.81 -21.51
N ILE A 18 -0.34 23.79 -22.59
CA ILE A 18 0.44 22.60 -22.99
C ILE A 18 1.45 22.22 -21.91
N MET A 19 2.20 23.19 -21.39
CA MET A 19 3.16 22.95 -20.29
C MET A 19 2.45 22.36 -19.07
N LEU A 20 1.29 22.91 -18.69
CA LEU A 20 0.53 22.44 -17.55
C LEU A 20 0.02 21.00 -17.74
N LEU A 21 -0.47 20.67 -18.95
CA LEU A 21 -0.88 19.30 -19.29
C LEU A 21 0.28 18.32 -19.24
N LEU A 22 1.45 18.70 -19.78
CA LEU A 22 2.65 17.86 -19.74
C LEU A 22 3.11 17.60 -18.30
N THR A 23 3.09 18.62 -17.43
CA THR A 23 3.41 18.46 -16.02
C THR A 23 2.46 17.47 -15.34
N VAL A 24 1.14 17.56 -15.59
CA VAL A 24 0.16 16.63 -15.03
C VAL A 24 0.42 15.19 -15.47
N ILE A 25 0.72 14.98 -16.76
CA ILE A 25 1.04 13.65 -17.31
C ILE A 25 2.32 13.09 -16.70
N LEU A 26 3.37 13.91 -16.59
CA LEU A 26 4.66 13.48 -16.04
C LEU A 26 4.54 13.11 -14.56
N VAL A 27 3.87 13.95 -13.77
CA VAL A 27 3.64 13.67 -12.34
C VAL A 27 2.82 12.38 -12.18
N GLY A 28 1.72 12.23 -12.92
CA GLY A 28 0.88 11.03 -12.85
C GLY A 28 1.62 9.73 -13.24
N ASN A 29 2.47 9.78 -14.28
CA ASN A 29 3.28 8.63 -14.66
C ASN A 29 4.34 8.30 -13.59
N SER A 30 4.93 9.32 -12.96
CA SER A 30 5.93 9.11 -11.91
C SER A 30 5.32 8.51 -10.64
N THR A 31 4.14 8.98 -10.21
CA THR A 31 3.46 8.45 -9.02
C THR A 31 3.02 7.02 -9.24
N TRP A 32 2.43 6.74 -10.40
CA TRP A 32 2.05 5.38 -10.77
C TRP A 32 3.28 4.45 -10.78
N TYR A 33 4.39 4.88 -11.36
CA TYR A 33 5.61 4.08 -11.40
C TYR A 33 6.18 3.80 -10.00
N ILE A 34 6.25 4.82 -9.13
CA ILE A 34 6.73 4.67 -7.75
C ILE A 34 5.83 3.71 -6.98
N SER A 35 4.52 3.90 -7.06
CA SER A 35 3.51 3.07 -6.39
C SER A 35 3.62 1.61 -6.83
N HIS A 36 3.59 1.38 -8.15
CA HIS A 36 3.63 0.04 -8.72
C HIS A 36 4.97 -0.67 -8.49
N SER A 37 6.09 0.08 -8.49
CA SER A 37 7.40 -0.47 -8.14
C SER A 37 7.45 -0.93 -6.68
N PHE A 38 6.94 -0.12 -5.76
CA PHE A 38 6.88 -0.48 -4.35
C PHE A 38 5.97 -1.71 -4.11
N SER A 39 4.78 -1.70 -4.70
CA SER A 39 3.85 -2.83 -4.63
C SER A 39 4.45 -4.11 -5.21
N SER A 40 5.16 -4.01 -6.34
CA SER A 40 5.89 -5.14 -6.95
C SER A 40 6.97 -5.71 -6.02
N GLU A 41 7.72 -4.86 -5.31
CA GLU A 41 8.68 -5.31 -4.28
C GLU A 41 7.97 -5.99 -3.12
N PHE A 42 6.85 -5.43 -2.66
CA PHE A 42 6.02 -6.03 -1.61
C PHE A 42 5.42 -7.39 -2.03
N PHE A 43 5.03 -7.57 -3.30
CA PHE A 43 4.58 -8.84 -3.85
C PHE A 43 5.69 -9.91 -3.93
N GLN A 44 6.94 -9.52 -3.69
CA GLN A 44 8.05 -10.45 -3.53
C GLN A 44 8.40 -10.71 -2.06
N PHE A 45 7.67 -10.11 -1.11
CA PHE A 45 7.90 -10.33 0.32
C PHE A 45 7.79 -11.82 0.65
N PRO A 46 8.72 -12.39 1.43
CA PRO A 46 8.74 -13.82 1.67
C PRO A 46 7.49 -14.27 2.43
N MET A 47 7.00 -15.47 2.12
CA MET A 47 5.88 -16.10 2.81
C MET A 47 6.39 -17.28 3.67
N PRO A 48 5.65 -17.69 4.72
CA PRO A 48 5.98 -18.88 5.49
C PRO A 48 6.04 -20.13 4.60
N LEU A 49 6.80 -21.16 5.02
CA LEU A 49 6.83 -22.45 4.35
C LEU A 49 5.42 -23.06 4.26
N ASP A 50 5.17 -23.87 3.23
CA ASP A 50 3.87 -24.49 2.97
C ASP A 50 2.72 -23.48 2.82
N SER A 51 3.04 -22.26 2.39
CA SER A 51 2.07 -21.24 2.01
C SER A 51 1.84 -21.22 0.51
N LYS A 52 0.62 -20.88 0.12
CA LYS A 52 0.19 -20.68 -1.25
C LYS A 52 -0.33 -19.26 -1.40
N LEU A 53 0.22 -18.52 -2.36
CA LEU A 53 -0.33 -17.23 -2.76
C LEU A 53 -1.67 -17.47 -3.48
N ILE A 54 -2.71 -16.78 -3.03
CA ILE A 54 -4.04 -16.80 -3.65
C ILE A 54 -4.19 -15.62 -4.62
N LYS A 55 -3.84 -14.41 -4.15
CA LYS A 55 -3.97 -13.18 -4.95
C LYS A 55 -3.09 -12.07 -4.40
N ASP A 56 -2.45 -11.34 -5.29
CA ASP A 56 -1.85 -10.02 -5.03
C ASP A 56 -2.71 -8.95 -5.72
N TYR A 57 -2.89 -7.79 -5.08
CA TYR A 57 -3.58 -6.65 -5.69
C TYR A 57 -3.25 -5.32 -5.01
N GLU A 58 -3.43 -4.25 -5.78
CA GLU A 58 -3.18 -2.87 -5.39
C GLU A 58 -4.50 -2.11 -5.24
N ALA A 59 -4.47 -1.09 -4.40
CA ALA A 59 -5.52 -0.13 -4.10
C ALA A 59 -4.84 1.25 -4.01
N ASP A 60 -4.40 1.76 -5.17
CA ASP A 60 -3.53 2.93 -5.27
C ASP A 60 -4.29 4.18 -5.70
N GLU A 61 -4.21 5.27 -4.93
CA GLU A 61 -4.74 6.56 -5.38
C GLU A 61 -4.24 7.77 -4.56
N LYS A 62 -4.55 8.97 -5.05
CA LYS A 62 -4.21 10.24 -4.38
C LYS A 62 -5.24 10.55 -3.28
N ASN A 63 -4.77 10.81 -2.06
CA ASN A 63 -5.60 11.22 -0.90
C ASN A 63 -6.76 10.24 -0.59
N TRP A 64 -6.52 8.94 -0.63
CA TRP A 64 -7.55 7.92 -0.50
C TRP A 64 -8.13 7.86 0.91
N ILE A 65 -7.30 7.90 1.96
CA ILE A 65 -7.75 7.62 3.33
C ILE A 65 -8.00 8.89 4.15
N GLU A 66 -7.47 10.05 3.74
CA GLU A 66 -7.77 11.34 4.37
C GLU A 66 -7.83 12.51 3.37
N LEU A 67 -8.95 13.24 3.34
CA LEU A 67 -9.20 14.42 2.49
C LEU A 67 -8.20 15.59 2.70
N ALA A 68 -7.19 15.43 3.55
CA ALA A 68 -6.25 16.46 3.96
C ALA A 68 -4.76 16.03 3.85
N ASN A 69 -4.44 15.05 3.00
CA ASN A 69 -3.09 14.46 2.96
C ASN A 69 -1.99 15.32 2.29
N GLY A 70 -2.07 16.65 2.34
CA GLY A 70 -0.92 17.56 2.25
C GLY A 70 0.00 17.49 1.02
N GLY A 71 -0.33 16.75 -0.04
CA GLY A 71 0.58 16.50 -1.17
C GLY A 71 1.26 15.12 -1.17
N TYR A 72 0.73 14.14 -0.44
CA TYR A 72 1.21 12.75 -0.46
C TYR A 72 0.35 11.85 -1.37
N TRP A 73 0.99 10.84 -1.96
CA TRP A 73 0.34 9.77 -2.73
C TRP A 73 0.29 8.53 -1.85
N GLU A 74 -0.87 7.88 -1.77
CA GLU A 74 -1.07 6.70 -0.93
C GLU A 74 -0.87 5.41 -1.76
N VAL A 75 -0.26 4.43 -1.12
CA VAL A 75 -0.01 3.10 -1.68
C VAL A 75 -0.59 2.07 -0.73
N VAL A 76 -1.56 1.30 -1.23
CA VAL A 76 -2.12 0.17 -0.51
C VAL A 76 -1.96 -1.07 -1.35
N ALA A 77 -1.21 -2.04 -0.85
CA ALA A 77 -1.00 -3.30 -1.55
C ALA A 77 -1.30 -4.46 -0.61
N ASN A 78 -1.93 -5.51 -1.16
CA ASN A 78 -2.49 -6.62 -0.43
C ASN A 78 -2.01 -7.94 -1.02
N ARG A 79 -1.73 -8.92 -0.13
CA ARG A 79 -1.45 -10.31 -0.51
C ARG A 79 -2.30 -11.24 0.30
N VAL A 80 -3.14 -12.02 -0.37
CA VAL A 80 -3.98 -13.05 0.23
C VAL A 80 -3.26 -14.38 0.14
N ILE A 81 -2.99 -14.99 1.30
CA ILE A 81 -2.13 -16.16 1.42
C ILE A 81 -2.87 -17.21 2.22
N GLU A 82 -2.76 -18.46 1.77
CA GLU A 82 -3.29 -19.64 2.44
C GLU A 82 -2.13 -20.50 2.94
N THR A 83 -2.22 -21.05 4.14
CA THR A 83 -1.14 -21.86 4.73
C THR A 83 -1.66 -22.91 5.70
N LYS A 84 -0.87 -23.97 5.91
CA LYS A 84 -1.06 -24.95 7.00
C LYS A 84 -0.43 -24.49 8.32
N GLN A 85 0.38 -23.43 8.30
CA GLN A 85 0.96 -22.90 9.53
C GLN A 85 -0.11 -22.30 10.42
N SER A 86 0.08 -22.41 11.73
CA SER A 86 -0.78 -21.76 12.70
C SER A 86 -0.61 -20.24 12.68
N LYS A 87 -1.62 -19.51 13.20
CA LYS A 87 -1.55 -18.05 13.34
C LYS A 87 -0.28 -17.58 14.06
N ALA A 88 0.11 -18.27 15.13
CA ALA A 88 1.31 -17.95 15.90
C ALA A 88 2.59 -18.07 15.08
N GLU A 89 2.69 -19.08 14.21
CA GLU A 89 3.83 -19.28 13.32
C GLU A 89 3.89 -18.21 12.23
N VAL A 90 2.75 -17.88 11.62
CA VAL A 90 2.63 -16.81 10.62
C VAL A 90 3.08 -15.46 11.21
N ILE A 91 2.56 -15.10 12.39
CA ILE A 91 2.94 -13.86 13.08
C ILE A 91 4.42 -13.86 13.41
N SER A 92 4.92 -14.93 14.03
CA SER A 92 6.33 -15.04 14.42
C SER A 92 7.27 -14.98 13.21
N PHE A 93 6.84 -15.51 12.06
CA PHE A 93 7.58 -15.43 10.81
C PHE A 93 7.73 -13.98 10.35
N TYR A 94 6.62 -13.24 10.27
CA TYR A 94 6.62 -11.88 9.76
C TYR A 94 7.26 -10.86 10.72
N GLN A 95 7.09 -11.03 12.03
CA GLN A 95 7.77 -10.19 13.03
C GLN A 95 9.31 -10.22 12.89
N LYS A 96 9.87 -11.29 12.33
CA LYS A 96 11.32 -11.44 12.08
C LYS A 96 11.79 -10.85 10.75
N LYS A 97 10.89 -10.49 9.82
CA LYS A 97 11.24 -10.04 8.46
C LYS A 97 11.65 -8.57 8.38
N GLY A 98 11.37 -7.79 9.42
CA GLY A 98 11.70 -6.36 9.47
C GLY A 98 10.75 -5.51 8.61
N LYS A 99 11.14 -4.25 8.39
CA LYS A 99 10.35 -3.24 7.68
C LYS A 99 10.83 -3.09 6.23
N LEU A 100 9.90 -2.77 5.34
CA LEU A 100 10.17 -2.38 3.96
C LEU A 100 10.66 -0.94 3.90
N LYS A 101 11.36 -0.61 2.81
CA LYS A 101 11.72 0.78 2.50
C LYS A 101 10.49 1.60 2.16
N TYR A 102 10.46 2.88 2.50
CA TYR A 102 9.41 3.77 2.00
C TYR A 102 9.48 3.87 0.47
N PRO A 103 8.34 4.05 -0.23
CA PRO A 103 8.34 4.24 -1.67
C PRO A 103 9.24 5.42 -2.05
N ASN A 104 10.07 5.24 -3.08
CA ASN A 104 11.03 6.24 -3.54
C ASN A 104 12.03 6.73 -2.45
N SER A 105 12.34 5.89 -1.46
CA SER A 105 13.30 6.19 -0.40
C SER A 105 14.21 5.01 -0.11
N ASN A 106 15.39 5.29 0.46
CA ASN A 106 16.28 4.25 0.98
C ASN A 106 16.03 3.93 2.46
N GLU A 107 15.17 4.69 3.13
CA GLU A 107 14.85 4.52 4.56
C GLU A 107 13.85 3.38 4.77
N ALA A 108 14.20 2.45 5.65
CA ALA A 108 13.28 1.38 6.09
C ALA A 108 12.31 1.92 7.15
N GLY A 109 11.02 1.67 6.95
CA GLY A 109 10.01 2.12 7.91
C GLY A 109 8.58 1.65 7.62
N VAL A 110 8.29 1.11 6.44
CA VAL A 110 6.96 0.56 6.14
C VAL A 110 6.83 -0.80 6.79
N GLU A 111 6.00 -0.87 7.82
CA GLU A 111 5.68 -2.11 8.51
C GLU A 111 4.47 -2.78 7.86
N ILE A 112 4.54 -4.11 7.72
CA ILE A 112 3.41 -4.87 7.22
C ILE A 112 2.31 -4.95 8.29
N GLN A 113 1.09 -4.88 7.80
CA GLN A 113 -0.11 -5.17 8.55
C GLN A 113 -0.50 -6.60 8.26
N LEU A 114 -1.04 -7.29 9.25
CA LEU A 114 -1.38 -8.71 9.16
C LEU A 114 -2.80 -8.89 9.67
N TYR A 115 -3.63 -9.56 8.87
CA TYR A 115 -5.05 -9.76 9.16
C TYR A 115 -5.43 -11.21 8.88
N PHE A 116 -6.02 -11.90 9.85
CA PHE A 116 -6.62 -13.22 9.63
C PHE A 116 -8.07 -13.03 9.18
N LEU A 117 -8.54 -13.80 8.19
CA LEU A 117 -9.88 -13.55 7.61
C LEU A 117 -11.02 -13.76 8.61
N ASP A 118 -10.82 -14.61 9.62
CA ASP A 118 -11.79 -14.82 10.69
C ASP A 118 -11.81 -13.68 11.73
N ASP A 119 -10.83 -12.76 11.69
CA ASP A 119 -10.66 -11.64 12.61
C ASP A 119 -10.38 -10.30 11.91
N SER A 120 -10.93 -10.12 10.71
CA SER A 120 -10.77 -8.88 9.95
C SER A 120 -12.04 -8.48 9.23
N THR A 121 -12.07 -7.21 8.84
CA THR A 121 -13.11 -6.63 8.02
C THR A 121 -12.51 -6.10 6.73
N VAL A 122 -13.22 -6.29 5.63
CA VAL A 122 -12.87 -5.70 4.33
C VAL A 122 -13.59 -4.36 4.23
N VAL A 123 -12.82 -3.31 3.97
CA VAL A 123 -13.37 -2.00 3.60
C VAL A 123 -13.36 -1.90 2.09
N GLU A 124 -14.56 -1.94 1.51
CA GLU A 124 -14.77 -1.79 0.08
C GLU A 124 -14.90 -0.32 -0.30
N THR A 125 -14.22 0.08 -1.37
CA THR A 125 -14.33 1.41 -1.94
C THR A 125 -14.44 1.30 -3.46
N GLU A 126 -14.82 2.40 -4.14
CA GLU A 126 -14.85 2.44 -5.61
C GLU A 126 -13.48 2.14 -6.26
N LYS A 127 -12.41 2.22 -5.46
CA LYS A 127 -11.03 2.28 -5.93
C LYS A 127 -10.26 0.99 -5.63
N GLY A 128 -10.84 0.12 -4.82
CA GLY A 128 -10.25 -1.11 -4.34
C GLY A 128 -10.57 -1.36 -2.88
N ASN A 129 -10.09 -2.51 -2.39
CA ASN A 129 -10.41 -2.98 -1.05
C ASN A 129 -9.15 -2.96 -0.19
N TYR A 130 -9.33 -2.69 1.10
CA TYR A 130 -8.29 -2.84 2.11
C TYR A 130 -8.85 -3.50 3.36
N TYR A 131 -7.98 -3.96 4.25
CA TYR A 131 -8.33 -4.67 5.46
C TYR A 131 -8.11 -3.81 6.70
N ARG A 132 -9.00 -4.02 7.66
CA ARG A 132 -8.91 -3.57 9.05
C ARG A 132 -9.18 -4.75 9.96
N ASP A 133 -8.84 -4.62 11.23
CA ASP A 133 -9.27 -5.62 12.21
C ASP A 133 -10.80 -5.55 12.44
N LYS A 134 -11.33 -6.41 13.32
CA LYS A 134 -12.78 -6.42 13.62
C LYS A 134 -13.31 -5.13 14.24
N ILE A 135 -12.47 -4.32 14.89
CA ILE A 135 -12.88 -3.06 15.53
C ILE A 135 -12.67 -1.85 14.60
N GLY A 136 -12.08 -2.06 13.42
CA GLY A 136 -11.87 -1.04 12.39
C GLY A 136 -10.48 -0.41 12.43
N ASP A 137 -9.58 -0.90 13.27
CA ASP A 137 -8.24 -0.36 13.44
C ASP A 137 -7.24 -0.99 12.48
N THR A 138 -6.13 -0.28 12.27
CA THR A 138 -4.95 -0.85 11.60
C THR A 138 -4.25 -1.79 12.57
N ARG A 139 -3.90 -2.99 12.10
CA ARG A 139 -3.16 -3.96 12.91
C ARG A 139 -1.78 -4.23 12.32
N TYR A 140 -0.74 -3.69 12.95
CA TYR A 140 0.64 -3.96 12.56
C TYR A 140 1.12 -5.30 13.10
N VAL A 141 2.02 -5.95 12.37
CA VAL A 141 2.51 -7.28 12.77
C VAL A 141 3.21 -7.26 14.14
N SER A 142 3.89 -6.16 14.52
CA SER A 142 4.51 -6.00 15.84
C SER A 142 3.52 -5.90 17.01
N GLU A 143 2.24 -5.57 16.75
CA GLU A 143 1.22 -5.41 17.80
C GLU A 143 0.62 -6.74 18.26
N TYR A 144 0.94 -7.85 17.59
CA TYR A 144 0.53 -9.18 18.01
C TYR A 144 1.40 -9.67 19.18
N ALA A 145 0.78 -9.83 20.35
CA ALA A 145 1.40 -10.48 21.50
C ALA A 145 1.44 -12.01 21.29
N ILE A 146 2.60 -12.55 20.91
CA ILE A 146 2.78 -14.00 20.63
C ILE A 146 2.32 -14.87 21.82
N GLU A 147 2.51 -14.39 23.05
CA GLU A 147 2.19 -15.13 24.27
C GLU A 147 0.69 -15.42 24.44
N ASP A 148 -0.18 -14.55 23.95
CA ASP A 148 -1.62 -14.74 24.04
C ASP A 148 -2.14 -15.69 22.96
N ILE A 149 -1.44 -15.78 21.83
CA ILE A 149 -1.82 -16.61 20.68
C ILE A 149 -1.39 -18.06 20.88
N LYS A 150 -0.28 -18.29 21.60
CA LYS A 150 0.16 -19.63 22.01
C LYS A 150 -0.80 -20.33 22.98
N LYS A 151 -1.70 -19.58 23.62
CA LYS A 151 -2.71 -20.12 24.55
C LYS A 151 -3.95 -20.64 23.82
N GLU A 152 -4.17 -20.25 22.56
CA GLU A 152 -5.23 -20.84 21.74
C GLU A 152 -4.86 -22.30 21.41
N LYS A 153 -5.77 -23.24 21.70
CA LYS A 153 -5.57 -24.64 21.37
C LYS A 153 -5.42 -24.78 19.86
N GLN A 154 -4.22 -25.12 19.40
CA GLN A 154 -4.04 -25.55 18.02
C GLN A 154 -4.89 -26.80 17.78
N PRO A 155 -5.73 -26.84 16.73
CA PRO A 155 -6.40 -28.06 16.32
C PRO A 155 -5.36 -29.15 15.99
N SER A 156 -5.72 -30.41 16.24
CA SER A 156 -4.83 -31.57 16.09
C SER A 156 -4.42 -31.87 14.64
N ASP A 157 -5.14 -31.30 13.68
CA ASP A 157 -4.78 -31.25 12.26
C ASP A 157 -4.67 -29.77 11.85
N PRO A 158 -3.65 -29.37 11.09
CA PRO A 158 -3.54 -28.00 10.61
C PRO A 158 -4.62 -27.76 9.55
N GLU A 159 -5.75 -27.22 9.98
CA GLU A 159 -6.73 -26.61 9.10
C GLU A 159 -6.04 -25.51 8.30
N MET A 160 -6.31 -25.46 6.99
CA MET A 160 -5.77 -24.39 6.14
C MET A 160 -6.34 -23.06 6.63
N ILE A 161 -5.45 -22.12 6.98
CA ILE A 161 -5.85 -20.76 7.33
C ILE A 161 -5.54 -19.82 6.18
N THR A 162 -6.41 -18.84 6.00
CA THR A 162 -6.21 -17.75 5.04
C THR A 162 -6.02 -16.45 5.80
N TYR A 163 -5.00 -15.71 5.41
CA TYR A 163 -4.66 -14.41 5.98
C TYR A 163 -4.25 -13.44 4.89
N VAL A 164 -4.22 -12.16 5.24
CA VAL A 164 -3.76 -11.08 4.38
C VAL A 164 -2.59 -10.38 5.04
N ILE A 165 -1.52 -10.17 4.27
CA ILE A 165 -0.56 -9.12 4.58
C ILE A 165 -0.88 -7.90 3.71
N GLN A 166 -0.87 -6.73 4.34
CA GLN A 166 -1.15 -5.46 3.71
C GLN A 166 -0.02 -4.49 4.02
N VAL A 167 0.29 -3.62 3.07
CA VAL A 167 1.04 -2.39 3.34
C VAL A 167 0.12 -1.23 3.02
N HIS A 168 0.14 -0.23 3.88
CA HIS A 168 -0.51 1.04 3.65
C HIS A 168 0.51 2.12 4.03
N THR A 169 0.98 2.84 3.03
CA THR A 169 2.01 3.86 3.18
C THR A 169 1.77 5.02 2.24
N GLN A 170 2.61 6.05 2.33
CA GLN A 170 2.52 7.22 1.48
C GLN A 170 3.91 7.72 1.09
N PHE A 171 3.99 8.43 -0.02
CA PHE A 171 5.22 9.10 -0.47
C PHE A 171 4.91 10.49 -1.00
N ASP A 172 5.90 11.38 -0.88
CA ASP A 172 5.82 12.71 -1.46
C ASP A 172 5.98 12.61 -2.98
N TYR A 173 5.01 13.14 -3.71
CA TYR A 173 5.05 13.20 -5.17
C TYR A 173 5.22 14.62 -5.70
N TRP A 174 5.32 15.62 -4.80
CA TRP A 174 5.59 16.99 -5.17
C TRP A 174 7.10 17.24 -5.20
N TYR A 175 7.57 18.01 -6.18
CA TYR A 175 8.94 18.48 -6.20
C TYR A 175 9.16 19.40 -4.99
N LYS A 176 9.95 18.96 -4.01
CA LYS A 176 10.57 19.86 -3.04
C LYS A 176 11.63 20.66 -3.78
N LEU A 177 11.37 21.96 -3.96
CA LEU A 177 12.42 22.91 -4.30
C LEU A 177 13.16 23.21 -3.00
N ASP A 178 14.26 22.50 -2.75
CA ASP A 178 15.28 22.89 -1.76
C ASP A 178 16.16 24.01 -2.32
#